data_AF-A0A8J4Q298-F1
#
_entry.id   AF-A0A8J4Q298-F1
#
_cell.length_a   1.000
_cell.length_b   1.000
_cell.length_c   1.000
_cell.angle_alpha   90.00
_cell.angle_beta   90.00
_cell.angle_gamma   90.00
#
_symmetry.space_group_name_H-M   'P 1'
#
loop_
_entity.id
_entity.type
_entity.pdbx_description
1 polymer ?
#
loop_
_entity_poly.entity_id
_entity_poly.type
_entity_poly.pdbx_seq_one_letter_code
_entity_poly.pdbx_strand_id
1 'polypeptide(L)'
;MQNYNKAGGGGGGGQHSLPYQTKPQVPNTSGQEAYFNTLNNTQGKAGASNIYECSLHGILTTPLSTFIQRVKGMMRCEAPVNYKEMVFKTTIQSAGPSWAEGSILPSEIHIRYEKNTVYVRYIGSPQVKENINAMIRNVIDIKGNQSFFTYIENLGYVKDYEYFVEGYCYSTYNLSLYLVNHKRVLADGTRGDAINKHSMVELQCLSGEEGFIAAAEHLNTYAEYLYPFVELIKFDHRNLVTDPIVQPQQAPPPSQIPGFPAHMMTMPGSGGQPYQIGQNPYTNSNF
;
A
#
# COMPACT_ATOMS: atom_id res chain seq x y z
N MET A 1 6.99 9.06 -85.36
CA MET A 1 7.05 9.50 -83.94
C MET A 1 8.07 8.59 -83.24
N GLN A 2 9.36 8.95 -83.33
CA GLN A 2 10.22 9.38 -82.21
C GLN A 2 10.28 8.36 -81.05
N ASN A 3 11.33 7.52 -81.03
CA ASN A 3 12.59 7.65 -80.23
C ASN A 3 12.45 6.94 -78.85
N TYR A 4 13.36 6.13 -78.28
CA TYR A 4 14.84 6.12 -78.24
C TYR A 4 15.38 4.72 -77.82
N ASN A 5 16.64 4.46 -78.17
CA ASN A 5 17.59 3.40 -77.73
C ASN A 5 17.61 3.17 -76.18
N LYS A 6 18.17 2.10 -75.57
CA LYS A 6 19.48 1.45 -75.78
C LYS A 6 19.61 0.22 -74.84
N ALA A 7 20.44 -0.73 -75.24
CA ALA A 7 20.83 -1.95 -74.53
C ALA A 7 21.74 -1.74 -73.29
N GLY A 8 21.76 -2.73 -72.38
CA GLY A 8 22.78 -2.91 -71.34
C GLY A 8 22.47 -4.12 -70.45
N GLY A 9 23.37 -5.11 -70.41
CA GLY A 9 23.19 -6.39 -69.70
C GLY A 9 23.83 -6.48 -68.30
N GLY A 10 23.81 -7.71 -67.75
CA GLY A 10 24.42 -8.14 -66.47
C GLY A 10 23.36 -8.27 -65.37
N GLY A 11 23.08 -9.41 -64.74
CA GLY A 11 23.95 -10.54 -64.38
C GLY A 11 24.49 -10.33 -62.97
N GLY A 12 23.79 -10.82 -61.94
CA GLY A 12 24.27 -10.77 -60.55
C GLY A 12 23.22 -11.17 -59.52
N GLY A 13 23.38 -12.37 -58.95
CA GLY A 13 22.56 -12.88 -57.85
C GLY A 13 22.78 -12.10 -56.56
N GLY A 14 21.68 -11.71 -55.91
CA GLY A 14 21.66 -11.07 -54.60
C GLY A 14 20.92 -11.94 -53.59
N GLN A 15 21.62 -12.35 -52.55
CA GLN A 15 21.12 -13.13 -51.43
C GLN A 15 20.02 -12.36 -50.68
N HIS A 16 18.92 -13.05 -50.37
CA HIS A 16 17.89 -12.57 -49.45
C HIS A 16 18.43 -12.64 -48.01
N SER A 17 18.86 -11.50 -47.46
CA SER A 17 19.10 -11.31 -46.04
C SER A 17 17.84 -10.75 -45.36
N LEU A 18 17.21 -11.55 -44.51
CA LEU A 18 16.13 -11.13 -43.61
C LEU A 18 16.69 -10.21 -42.50
N PRO A 19 16.05 -9.08 -42.18
CA PRO A 19 16.50 -8.21 -41.10
C PRO A 19 16.12 -8.77 -39.73
N TYR A 20 17.03 -8.52 -38.78
CA TYR A 20 16.98 -8.84 -37.36
C TYR A 20 15.62 -8.56 -36.69
N GLN A 21 15.10 -9.56 -35.99
CA GLN A 21 13.98 -9.45 -35.07
C GLN A 21 14.45 -8.75 -33.79
N THR A 22 14.09 -7.48 -33.63
CA THR A 22 14.33 -6.67 -32.43
C THR A 22 13.52 -7.20 -31.25
N LYS A 23 14.20 -7.37 -30.11
CA LYS A 23 13.59 -7.69 -28.81
C LYS A 23 12.53 -6.64 -28.44
N PRO A 24 11.41 -7.02 -27.76
CA PRO A 24 10.44 -6.05 -27.28
C PRO A 24 11.09 -5.11 -26.25
N GLN A 25 11.08 -3.81 -26.55
CA GLN A 25 11.42 -2.77 -25.58
C GLN A 25 10.36 -2.72 -24.49
N VAL A 26 10.80 -2.82 -23.24
CA VAL A 26 9.97 -2.59 -22.04
C VAL A 26 9.54 -1.11 -22.05
N PRO A 27 8.25 -0.77 -21.86
CA PRO A 27 7.82 0.62 -21.83
C PRO A 27 8.44 1.36 -20.64
N ASN A 28 8.99 2.53 -20.92
CA ASN A 28 9.64 3.42 -19.97
C ASN A 28 8.59 3.94 -18.96
N THR A 29 8.85 3.76 -17.66
CA THR A 29 7.99 4.17 -16.51
C THR A 29 7.88 5.69 -16.31
N SER A 30 8.21 6.50 -17.32
CA SER A 30 8.34 7.96 -17.23
C SER A 30 7.03 8.74 -17.10
N GLY A 31 5.87 8.09 -17.21
CA GLY A 31 4.57 8.77 -17.21
C GLY A 31 4.16 9.38 -15.87
N GLN A 32 4.43 8.68 -14.76
CA GLN A 32 4.11 9.19 -13.41
C GLN A 32 5.15 10.21 -12.94
N GLU A 33 6.44 9.94 -13.10
CA GLU A 33 7.51 10.89 -12.73
C GLU A 33 7.42 12.22 -13.51
N ALA A 34 6.99 12.19 -14.79
CA ALA A 34 6.82 13.40 -15.58
C ALA A 34 5.67 14.29 -15.07
N TYR A 35 4.57 13.72 -14.57
CA TYR A 35 3.46 14.51 -14.04
C TYR A 35 3.82 15.18 -12.70
N PHE A 36 4.44 14.44 -11.78
CA PHE A 36 4.93 14.98 -10.51
C PHE A 36 5.98 16.09 -10.73
N ASN A 37 6.89 15.91 -11.70
CA ASN A 37 7.85 16.95 -12.05
C ASN A 37 7.22 18.16 -12.75
N THR A 38 6.12 17.98 -13.49
CA THR A 38 5.43 19.09 -14.16
C THR A 38 4.70 20.00 -13.17
N LEU A 39 4.10 19.42 -12.11
CA LEU A 39 3.54 20.22 -11.00
C LEU A 39 4.63 21.00 -10.25
N ASN A 40 5.80 20.39 -10.05
CA ASN A 40 6.92 21.04 -9.34
C ASN A 40 7.66 22.11 -10.18
N ASN A 41 7.72 21.98 -11.51
CA ASN A 41 8.48 22.91 -12.36
C ASN A 41 7.69 24.16 -12.80
N THR A 42 6.38 24.23 -12.56
CA THR A 42 5.55 25.36 -13.00
C THR A 42 5.50 26.50 -11.96
N GLN A 43 6.21 26.41 -10.84
CA GLN A 43 6.12 27.37 -9.73
C GLN A 43 7.40 28.22 -9.57
N GLY A 44 7.59 29.13 -10.52
CA GLY A 44 8.43 30.31 -10.32
C GLY A 44 7.67 31.37 -9.50
N LYS A 45 7.84 31.31 -8.17
CA LYS A 45 7.39 32.26 -7.11
C LYS A 45 6.07 31.90 -6.38
N ALA A 46 6.21 31.81 -5.06
CA ALA A 46 5.21 31.85 -3.98
C ALA A 46 4.54 30.51 -3.56
N GLY A 47 5.03 29.95 -2.44
CA GLY A 47 4.34 28.99 -1.57
C GLY A 47 4.30 27.55 -2.08
N ALA A 48 4.81 26.59 -1.29
CA ALA A 48 4.52 25.18 -1.54
C ALA A 48 3.00 24.98 -1.39
N SER A 49 2.27 24.92 -2.51
CA SER A 49 0.84 24.67 -2.50
C SER A 49 0.57 23.24 -2.02
N ASN A 50 -0.28 23.08 -1.01
CA ASN A 50 -0.67 21.77 -0.51
C ASN A 50 -1.27 20.92 -1.65
N ILE A 51 -0.79 19.69 -1.78
CA ILE A 51 -1.33 18.69 -2.70
C ILE A 51 -2.23 17.76 -1.91
N TYR A 52 -3.36 17.38 -2.50
CA TYR A 52 -4.31 16.50 -1.86
C TYR A 52 -4.65 15.33 -2.77
N GLU A 53 -4.80 14.17 -2.15
CA GLU A 53 -5.34 12.97 -2.76
C GLU A 53 -6.83 12.88 -2.46
N CYS A 54 -7.62 12.80 -3.53
CA CYS A 54 -9.02 12.39 -3.46
C CYS A 54 -9.09 10.91 -3.83
N SER A 55 -9.76 10.07 -3.01
CA SER A 55 -9.84 8.63 -3.27
C SER A 55 -11.21 8.00 -3.03
N LEU A 56 -11.45 6.92 -3.76
CA LEU A 56 -12.52 5.94 -3.53
C LEU A 56 -11.91 4.54 -3.44
N HIS A 57 -12.51 3.68 -2.63
CA HIS A 57 -12.01 2.33 -2.38
C HIS A 57 -13.11 1.31 -2.58
N GLY A 58 -12.73 0.13 -3.06
CA GLY A 58 -13.64 -1.01 -3.21
C GLY A 58 -12.88 -2.33 -3.19
N ILE A 59 -13.65 -3.40 -3.09
CA ILE A 59 -13.14 -4.77 -3.15
C ILE A 59 -13.66 -5.39 -4.44
N LEU A 60 -12.76 -5.99 -5.21
CA LEU A 60 -13.13 -6.61 -6.47
C LEU A 60 -14.03 -7.83 -6.22
N THR A 61 -15.28 -7.78 -6.68
CA THR A 61 -16.28 -8.85 -6.54
C THR A 61 -16.43 -9.71 -7.79
N THR A 62 -15.94 -9.23 -8.94
CA THR A 62 -16.04 -9.91 -10.24
C THR A 62 -14.74 -10.57 -10.66
N PRO A 63 -14.77 -11.50 -11.65
CA PRO A 63 -13.55 -12.11 -12.17
C PRO A 63 -12.54 -11.07 -12.66
N LEU A 64 -11.28 -11.27 -12.27
CA LEU A 64 -10.17 -10.35 -12.53
C LEU A 64 -10.02 -10.01 -14.03
N SER A 65 -10.12 -11.01 -14.90
CA SER A 65 -9.98 -10.83 -16.35
C SER A 65 -11.01 -9.87 -16.94
N THR A 66 -12.27 -9.99 -16.51
CA THR A 66 -13.37 -9.15 -16.96
C THR A 66 -13.18 -7.70 -16.51
N PHE A 67 -12.78 -7.52 -15.24
CA PHE A 67 -12.49 -6.19 -14.70
C PHE A 67 -11.32 -5.53 -15.45
N ILE A 68 -10.22 -6.25 -15.67
CA ILE A 68 -9.05 -5.73 -16.41
C ILE A 68 -9.44 -5.32 -17.82
N GLN A 69 -10.24 -6.13 -18.53
CA GLN A 69 -10.70 -5.79 -19.87
C GLN A 69 -11.49 -4.47 -19.88
N ARG A 70 -12.37 -4.27 -18.89
CA ARG A 70 -13.13 -3.02 -18.74
C ARG A 70 -12.21 -1.83 -18.46
N VAL A 71 -11.29 -1.97 -17.50
CA VAL A 71 -10.34 -0.90 -17.13
C VAL A 71 -9.44 -0.52 -18.31
N LYS A 72 -8.94 -1.49 -19.07
CA LYS A 72 -8.11 -1.24 -20.27
C LYS A 72 -8.87 -0.51 -21.39
N GLY A 73 -10.20 -0.65 -21.44
CA GLY A 73 -11.03 0.13 -22.36
C GLY A 73 -11.19 1.60 -21.96
N MET A 74 -10.91 1.94 -20.69
CA MET A 74 -11.13 3.28 -20.12
C MET A 74 -9.83 4.04 -19.82
N MET A 75 -8.79 3.32 -19.39
CA MET A 75 -7.50 3.86 -18.97
C MET A 75 -6.47 3.80 -20.11
N ARG A 76 -5.48 4.69 -20.08
CA ARG A 76 -4.50 4.83 -21.18
C ARG A 76 -3.17 4.15 -20.90
N CYS A 77 -2.76 4.13 -19.65
CA CYS A 77 -1.47 3.60 -19.21
C CYS A 77 -1.68 2.42 -18.27
N GLU A 78 -0.75 1.46 -18.31
CA GLU A 78 -0.67 0.32 -17.40
C GLU A 78 0.77 0.22 -16.90
N ALA A 79 0.94 0.16 -15.57
CA ALA A 79 2.23 0.02 -14.93
C ALA A 79 2.15 -1.06 -13.84
N PRO A 80 3.13 -1.98 -13.75
CA PRO A 80 3.18 -2.91 -12.64
C PRO A 80 3.49 -2.16 -11.35
N VAL A 81 2.77 -2.51 -10.29
CA VAL A 81 2.99 -2.00 -8.93
C VAL A 81 3.67 -3.10 -8.14
N ASN A 82 4.86 -2.81 -7.61
CA ASN A 82 5.57 -3.74 -6.76
C ASN A 82 6.53 -3.00 -5.82
N TYR A 83 6.14 -2.88 -4.55
CA TYR A 83 6.96 -2.18 -3.57
C TYR A 83 6.76 -2.75 -2.16
N LYS A 84 7.70 -2.42 -1.28
CA LYS A 84 7.58 -2.64 0.16
C LYS A 84 7.22 -1.31 0.82
N GLU A 85 6.20 -1.30 1.66
CA GLU A 85 5.79 -0.14 2.44
C GLU A 85 6.12 -0.39 3.91
N MET A 86 6.77 0.58 4.55
CA MET A 86 7.08 0.56 5.97
C MET A 86 6.45 1.78 6.62
N VAL A 87 5.66 1.55 7.65
CA VAL A 87 4.92 2.60 8.34
C VAL A 87 5.58 2.90 9.67
N PHE A 88 5.90 4.17 9.89
CA PHE A 88 6.55 4.66 11.08
C PHE A 88 5.63 5.62 11.83
N LYS A 89 5.50 5.44 13.13
CA LYS A 89 4.69 6.31 14.00
C LYS A 89 5.56 7.07 14.98
N THR A 90 5.16 8.30 15.28
CA THR A 90 5.86 9.12 16.28
C THR A 90 5.65 8.55 17.69
N THR A 91 6.71 8.50 18.48
CA THR A 91 6.65 8.21 19.93
C THR A 91 6.43 9.47 20.77
N ILE A 92 6.53 10.65 20.15
CA ILE A 92 6.40 11.95 20.82
C ILE A 92 4.90 12.25 20.98
N GLN A 93 4.43 12.18 22.23
CA GLN A 93 3.04 12.47 22.60
C GLN A 93 2.80 13.94 22.95
N SER A 94 3.84 14.76 23.08
CA SER A 94 3.69 16.18 23.43
C SER A 94 3.38 17.01 22.20
N ALA A 95 2.65 18.12 22.39
CA ALA A 95 2.69 19.24 21.45
C ALA A 95 4.17 19.50 21.12
N GLY A 96 4.46 19.79 19.84
CA GLY A 96 5.82 19.96 19.35
C GLY A 96 6.66 20.92 20.20
N PRO A 97 7.98 20.99 19.97
CA PRO A 97 8.84 21.93 20.67
C PRO A 97 8.21 23.34 20.72
N SER A 98 8.43 24.11 21.78
CA SER A 98 7.79 25.43 21.96
C SER A 98 8.05 26.43 20.82
N TRP A 99 9.15 26.26 20.08
CA TRP A 99 9.47 27.04 18.88
C TRP A 99 8.69 26.62 17.63
N ALA A 100 8.00 25.49 17.71
CA ALA A 100 7.17 24.88 16.69
C ALA A 100 5.72 24.79 17.18
N GLU A 101 5.25 25.81 17.92
CA GLU A 101 3.87 25.92 18.38
C GLU A 101 2.91 25.82 17.18
N GLY A 102 2.07 24.77 17.16
CA GLY A 102 1.19 24.43 16.03
C GLY A 102 1.79 23.48 14.98
N SER A 103 3.08 23.18 15.03
CA SER A 103 3.71 22.14 14.20
C SER A 103 3.55 20.79 14.88
N ILE A 104 2.67 19.96 14.33
CA ILE A 104 2.49 18.58 14.75
C ILE A 104 3.41 17.74 13.86
N LEU A 105 4.42 17.12 14.45
CA LEU A 105 5.16 16.05 13.76
C LEU A 105 4.12 15.05 13.24
N PRO A 106 4.19 14.66 11.94
CA PRO A 106 3.28 13.66 11.41
C PRO A 106 3.07 12.48 12.36
N SER A 107 1.82 12.14 12.63
CA SER A 107 1.54 10.95 13.44
C SER A 107 2.10 9.69 12.78
N GLU A 108 2.16 9.70 11.45
CA GLU A 108 2.56 8.59 10.61
C GLU A 108 3.38 9.06 9.40
N ILE A 109 4.47 8.36 9.11
CA ILE A 109 5.30 8.51 7.90
C ILE A 109 5.37 7.14 7.22
N HIS A 110 5.07 7.15 5.93
CA HIS A 110 5.16 5.99 5.05
C HIS A 110 6.49 6.03 4.31
N ILE A 111 7.27 4.96 4.36
CA ILE A 111 8.48 4.81 3.58
C ILE A 111 8.31 3.63 2.62
N ARG A 112 8.24 3.97 1.33
CA ARG A 112 8.14 3.03 0.24
C ARG A 112 9.52 2.71 -0.32
N TYR A 113 9.80 1.42 -0.49
CA TYR A 113 10.96 0.91 -1.20
C TYR A 113 10.52 0.24 -2.50
N GLU A 114 10.86 0.85 -3.63
CA GLU A 114 10.51 0.37 -4.97
C GLU A 114 11.74 0.39 -5.87
N LYS A 115 12.13 -0.77 -6.44
CA LYS A 115 13.24 -0.88 -7.41
C LYS A 115 14.52 -0.15 -6.97
N ASN A 116 14.92 -0.33 -5.71
CA ASN A 116 16.07 0.33 -5.07
C ASN A 116 15.95 1.85 -4.90
N THR A 117 14.75 2.41 -5.06
CA THR A 117 14.44 3.80 -4.78
C THR A 117 13.59 3.88 -3.51
N VAL A 118 13.92 4.85 -2.66
CA VAL A 118 13.17 5.19 -1.46
C VAL A 118 12.25 6.36 -1.78
N TYR A 119 10.98 6.23 -1.44
CA TYR A 119 10.02 7.33 -1.42
C TYR A 119 9.52 7.51 0.00
N VAL A 120 9.39 8.75 0.42
CA VAL A 120 8.90 9.14 1.74
C VAL A 120 7.61 9.88 1.54
N ARG A 121 6.57 9.37 2.19
CA ARG A 121 5.22 9.89 2.04
C ARG A 121 4.62 10.25 3.38
N TYR A 122 4.12 11.48 3.46
CA TYR A 122 3.21 11.92 4.51
C TYR A 122 1.77 11.81 3.98
N ILE A 123 0.90 11.26 4.81
CA ILE A 123 -0.54 11.19 4.56
C ILE A 123 -1.24 11.88 5.73
N GLY A 124 -1.83 13.04 5.45
CA GLY A 124 -2.55 13.82 6.45
C GLY A 124 -3.87 13.17 6.86
N SER A 125 -4.42 13.69 7.96
CA SER A 125 -5.71 13.24 8.47
C SER A 125 -6.82 13.36 7.40
N PRO A 126 -7.72 12.36 7.30
CA PRO A 126 -8.94 12.43 6.51
C PRO A 126 -9.73 13.74 6.70
N GLN A 127 -9.89 14.52 5.63
CA GLN A 127 -10.80 15.67 5.61
C GLN A 127 -12.17 15.22 5.11
N VAL A 128 -13.01 14.75 6.04
CA VAL A 128 -14.37 14.32 5.69
C VAL A 128 -15.26 15.55 5.55
N LYS A 129 -15.62 15.89 4.29
CA LYS A 129 -16.66 16.88 3.98
C LYS A 129 -17.95 16.13 3.60
N GLU A 130 -19.09 16.53 4.16
CA GLU A 130 -20.38 15.85 3.95
C GLU A 130 -20.81 15.86 2.47
N ASN A 131 -20.59 16.99 1.79
CA ASN A 131 -21.01 17.19 0.40
C ASN A 131 -20.00 16.68 -0.65
N ILE A 132 -18.91 16.02 -0.22
CA ILE A 132 -17.92 15.46 -1.14
C ILE A 132 -17.90 13.95 -0.97
N ASN A 133 -18.36 13.25 -2.00
CA ASN A 133 -18.35 11.79 -2.06
C ASN A 133 -16.98 11.25 -2.52
N ALA A 134 -15.93 11.64 -1.80
CA ALA A 134 -14.59 11.09 -1.91
C ALA A 134 -13.87 11.30 -0.57
N MET A 135 -12.89 10.45 -0.28
CA MET A 135 -11.96 10.68 0.81
C MET A 135 -10.95 11.75 0.37
N ILE A 136 -10.61 12.71 1.23
CA ILE A 136 -9.63 13.77 0.92
C ILE A 136 -8.51 13.71 1.96
N ARG A 137 -7.26 13.67 1.52
CA ARG A 137 -6.09 13.72 2.40
C ARG A 137 -5.02 14.64 1.82
N ASN A 138 -4.39 15.44 2.67
CA ASN A 138 -3.15 16.13 2.28
C ASN A 138 -2.08 15.05 2.09
N VAL A 139 -1.35 15.10 0.98
CA VAL A 139 -0.28 14.15 0.69
C VAL A 139 0.97 14.88 0.27
N ILE A 140 2.10 14.44 0.81
CA ILE A 140 3.42 14.86 0.37
C ILE A 140 4.16 13.58 0.03
N ASP A 141 4.67 13.47 -1.19
CA ASP A 141 5.45 12.34 -1.66
C ASP A 141 6.76 12.87 -2.24
N ILE A 142 7.88 12.46 -1.65
CA ILE A 142 9.21 12.88 -2.05
C ILE A 142 10.11 11.68 -2.25
N LYS A 143 11.00 11.79 -3.23
CA LYS A 143 12.09 10.83 -3.40
C LYS A 143 13.11 11.02 -2.27
N GLY A 144 13.37 9.96 -1.52
CA GLY A 144 14.30 9.93 -0.40
C GLY A 144 15.58 9.17 -0.71
N ASN A 145 16.38 8.97 0.34
CA ASN A 145 17.57 8.13 0.34
C ASN A 145 17.55 7.19 1.56
N GLN A 146 18.47 6.23 1.60
CA GLN A 146 18.54 5.27 2.70
C GLN A 146 18.93 5.91 4.05
N SER A 147 19.54 7.09 4.06
CA SER A 147 19.87 7.81 5.30
C SER A 147 18.62 8.39 5.98
N PHE A 148 17.48 8.45 5.28
CA PHE A 148 16.23 8.96 5.83
C PHE A 148 15.69 8.10 6.98
N PHE A 149 15.95 6.79 6.97
CA PHE A 149 15.56 5.88 8.06
C PHE A 149 16.18 6.31 9.40
N THR A 150 17.50 6.53 9.40
CA THR A 150 18.22 7.03 10.58
C THR A 150 17.70 8.39 11.04
N TYR A 151 17.33 9.26 10.10
CA TYR A 151 16.79 10.57 10.41
C TYR A 151 15.46 10.48 11.18
N ILE A 152 14.49 9.70 10.68
CA ILE A 152 13.18 9.59 11.36
C ILE A 152 13.27 8.85 12.69
N GLU A 153 14.15 7.86 12.82
CA GLU A 153 14.42 7.18 14.10
C GLU A 153 14.96 8.18 15.14
N ASN A 154 15.88 9.05 14.74
CA ASN A 154 16.41 10.12 15.59
C ASN A 154 15.37 11.20 15.93
N LEU A 155 14.34 11.37 15.09
CA LEU A 155 13.19 12.22 15.38
C LEU A 155 12.16 11.55 16.31
N GLY A 156 12.43 10.32 16.77
CA GLY A 156 11.55 9.59 17.67
C GLY A 156 10.44 8.82 16.97
N TYR A 157 10.58 8.50 15.68
CA TYR A 157 9.68 7.58 15.01
C TYR A 157 10.12 6.13 15.23
N VAL A 158 9.13 5.25 15.40
CA VAL A 158 9.34 3.80 15.47
C VAL A 158 8.54 3.11 14.37
N LYS A 159 9.12 2.08 13.77
CA LYS A 159 8.42 1.26 12.78
C LYS A 159 7.26 0.53 13.48
N ASP A 160 6.05 0.73 13.00
CA ASP A 160 4.83 0.11 13.53
C ASP A 160 4.54 -1.20 12.78
N TYR A 161 4.37 -1.11 11.45
CA TYR A 161 4.14 -2.28 10.60
C TYR A 161 4.74 -2.10 9.21
N GLU A 162 4.84 -3.21 8.49
CA GLU A 162 5.36 -3.26 7.13
C GLU A 162 4.64 -4.32 6.31
N TYR A 163 4.52 -4.08 5.01
CA TYR A 163 3.83 -4.96 4.07
C TYR A 163 4.39 -4.80 2.66
N PHE A 164 4.13 -5.79 1.82
CA PHE A 164 4.38 -5.68 0.38
C PHE A 164 3.08 -5.35 -0.35
N VAL A 165 3.17 -4.53 -1.38
CA VAL A 165 2.08 -4.25 -2.31
C VAL A 165 2.47 -4.76 -3.68
N GLU A 166 1.57 -5.53 -4.29
CA GLU A 166 1.72 -6.04 -5.65
C GLU A 166 0.45 -5.86 -6.46
N GLY A 167 0.58 -5.58 -7.76
CA GLY A 167 -0.58 -5.43 -8.64
C GLY A 167 -0.28 -4.56 -9.85
N TYR A 168 -1.28 -3.80 -10.27
CA TYR A 168 -1.19 -2.91 -11.43
C TYR A 168 -1.82 -1.54 -11.12
N CYS A 169 -1.22 -0.50 -11.67
CA CYS A 169 -1.79 0.82 -11.78
C CYS A 169 -2.23 1.06 -13.21
N TYR A 170 -3.50 1.42 -13.39
CA TYR A 170 -4.07 1.85 -14.65
C TYR A 170 -4.40 3.33 -14.57
N SER A 171 -3.84 4.15 -15.45
CA SER A 171 -3.98 5.61 -15.31
C SER A 171 -4.41 6.31 -16.58
N THR A 172 -5.02 7.48 -16.37
CA THR A 172 -5.12 8.55 -17.36
C THR A 172 -4.21 9.70 -16.93
N TYR A 173 -4.39 10.91 -17.47
CA TYR A 173 -3.59 12.07 -17.11
C TYR A 173 -3.80 12.51 -15.65
N ASN A 174 -5.04 12.42 -15.14
CA ASN A 174 -5.40 12.96 -13.81
C ASN A 174 -5.91 11.89 -12.83
N LEU A 175 -6.07 10.64 -13.27
CA LEU A 175 -6.64 9.55 -12.48
C LEU A 175 -5.70 8.35 -12.48
N SER A 176 -5.57 7.72 -11.32
CA SER A 176 -4.87 6.46 -11.14
C SER A 176 -5.80 5.45 -10.47
N LEU A 177 -5.94 4.28 -11.08
CA LEU A 177 -6.66 3.14 -10.54
C LEU A 177 -5.66 2.06 -10.17
N TYR A 178 -5.57 1.75 -8.89
CA TYR A 178 -4.73 0.70 -8.35
C TYR A 178 -5.57 -0.56 -8.16
N LEU A 179 -5.11 -1.66 -8.73
CA LEU A 179 -5.65 -3.00 -8.50
C LEU A 179 -4.57 -3.82 -7.81
N VAL A 180 -4.67 -3.95 -6.49
CA VAL A 180 -3.53 -4.36 -5.65
C VAL A 180 -3.90 -5.43 -4.62
N ASN A 181 -2.90 -6.21 -4.26
CA ASN A 181 -2.90 -7.12 -3.12
C ASN A 181 -1.82 -6.74 -2.14
N HIS A 182 -2.11 -6.98 -0.87
CA HIS A 182 -1.21 -6.71 0.24
C HIS A 182 -0.67 -8.05 0.75
N LYS A 183 0.64 -8.15 0.95
CA LYS A 183 1.31 -9.35 1.43
C LYS A 183 2.04 -9.06 2.73
N ARG A 184 2.06 -10.06 3.62
CA ARG A 184 2.80 -9.98 4.87
C ARG A 184 4.30 -9.92 4.60
N VAL A 185 5.03 -9.25 5.49
CA VAL A 185 6.49 -9.39 5.58
C VAL A 185 6.79 -10.49 6.59
N LEU A 186 7.62 -11.46 6.19
CA LEU A 186 8.08 -12.53 7.08
C LEU A 186 9.24 -12.04 7.96
N ALA A 187 9.59 -12.82 8.99
CA ALA A 187 10.65 -12.46 9.93
C ALA A 187 12.03 -12.27 9.27
N ASP A 188 12.27 -12.94 8.14
CA ASP A 188 13.49 -12.80 7.32
C ASP A 188 13.43 -11.60 6.35
N GLY A 189 12.36 -10.81 6.39
CA GLY A 189 12.13 -9.66 5.51
C GLY A 189 11.58 -10.01 4.13
N THR A 190 11.33 -11.28 3.84
CA THR A 190 10.79 -11.73 2.55
C THR A 190 9.26 -11.65 2.48
N ARG A 191 8.70 -11.93 1.31
CA ARG A 191 7.26 -11.87 1.05
C ARG A 191 6.57 -13.12 1.59
N GLY A 192 5.58 -12.92 2.45
CA GLY A 192 4.67 -13.96 2.90
C GLY A 192 3.38 -14.01 2.08
N ASP A 193 2.37 -14.62 2.68
CA ASP A 193 1.04 -14.79 2.09
C ASP A 193 0.28 -13.48 1.94
N ALA A 194 -0.73 -13.50 1.05
CA ALA A 194 -1.66 -12.40 0.88
C ALA A 194 -2.47 -12.18 2.16
N ILE A 195 -2.60 -10.92 2.56
CA ILE A 195 -3.39 -10.46 3.70
C ILE A 195 -4.87 -10.41 3.32
N ASN A 196 -5.15 -10.02 2.07
CA ASN A 196 -6.50 -9.85 1.55
C ASN A 196 -6.97 -11.08 0.74
N LYS A 197 -8.24 -11.46 0.92
CA LYS A 197 -8.88 -12.57 0.17
C LYS A 197 -9.22 -12.18 -1.27
N HIS A 198 -9.52 -10.90 -1.47
CA HIS A 198 -9.91 -10.33 -2.76
C HIS A 198 -9.05 -9.11 -3.05
N SER A 199 -8.74 -8.88 -4.33
CA SER A 199 -7.98 -7.71 -4.76
C SER A 199 -8.69 -6.42 -4.35
N MET A 200 -7.91 -5.47 -3.84
CA MET A 200 -8.39 -4.14 -3.52
C MET A 200 -8.32 -3.26 -4.75
N VAL A 201 -9.35 -2.42 -4.94
CA VAL A 201 -9.40 -1.41 -5.98
C VAL A 201 -9.38 -0.05 -5.30
N GLU A 202 -8.43 0.80 -5.69
CA GLU A 202 -8.35 2.19 -5.25
C GLU A 202 -8.38 3.09 -6.47
N LEU A 203 -9.28 4.05 -6.49
CA LEU A 203 -9.34 5.07 -7.52
C LEU A 203 -8.93 6.41 -6.90
N GLN A 204 -7.90 7.03 -7.44
CA GLN A 204 -7.24 8.20 -6.87
C GLN A 204 -7.10 9.32 -7.90
N CYS A 205 -7.26 10.56 -7.43
CA CYS A 205 -7.02 11.79 -8.20
C CYS A 205 -6.25 12.78 -7.32
N LEU A 206 -5.16 13.33 -7.83
CA LEU A 206 -4.43 14.40 -7.14
C LEU A 206 -5.00 15.75 -7.55
N SER A 207 -5.12 16.64 -6.57
CA SER A 207 -5.65 17.99 -6.79
C SER A 207 -5.04 19.00 -5.83
N GLY A 208 -5.00 20.27 -6.24
CA GLY A 208 -4.71 21.38 -5.35
C GLY A 208 -5.91 21.72 -4.45
N GLU A 209 -5.72 22.65 -3.52
CA GLU A 209 -6.70 22.94 -2.46
C GLU A 209 -8.11 23.31 -2.96
N GLU A 210 -8.18 24.05 -4.06
CA GLU A 210 -9.46 24.50 -4.64
C GLU A 210 -10.13 23.43 -5.53
N GLY A 211 -9.44 22.33 -5.84
CA GLY A 211 -9.85 21.38 -6.88
C GLY A 211 -10.47 20.08 -6.38
N PHE A 212 -10.77 19.91 -5.09
CA PHE A 212 -11.27 18.63 -4.57
C PHE A 212 -12.67 18.27 -5.08
N ILE A 213 -13.52 19.28 -5.31
CA ILE A 213 -14.89 19.06 -5.77
C ILE A 213 -14.86 18.45 -7.18
N ALA A 214 -14.14 19.08 -8.10
CA ALA A 214 -13.97 18.57 -9.46
C ALA A 214 -13.29 17.19 -9.48
N ALA A 215 -12.25 16.99 -8.64
CA ALA A 215 -11.61 15.69 -8.50
C ALA A 215 -12.59 14.60 -8.03
N ALA A 216 -13.42 14.90 -7.04
CA ALA A 216 -14.44 13.97 -6.55
C ALA A 216 -15.50 13.67 -7.61
N GLU A 217 -16.01 14.66 -8.35
CA GLU A 217 -16.97 14.44 -9.45
C GLU A 217 -16.38 13.51 -10.53
N HIS A 218 -15.12 13.72 -10.89
CA HIS A 218 -14.40 12.87 -11.84
C HIS A 218 -14.27 11.42 -11.31
N LEU A 219 -13.93 11.25 -10.04
CA LEU A 219 -13.84 9.95 -9.39
C LEU A 219 -15.19 9.21 -9.41
N ASN A 220 -16.27 9.91 -9.06
CA ASN A 220 -17.62 9.34 -9.02
C ASN A 220 -18.09 8.92 -10.41
N THR A 221 -17.84 9.75 -11.44
CA THR A 221 -18.15 9.39 -12.83
C THR A 221 -17.44 8.10 -13.27
N TYR A 222 -16.16 7.95 -12.92
CA TYR A 222 -15.42 6.71 -13.23
C TYR A 222 -15.90 5.52 -12.40
N ALA A 223 -16.31 5.74 -11.15
CA ALA A 223 -16.90 4.70 -10.31
C ALA A 223 -18.20 4.15 -10.91
N GLU A 224 -19.08 5.01 -11.44
CA GLU A 224 -20.30 4.59 -12.13
C GLU A 224 -20.01 3.70 -13.35
N TYR A 225 -18.97 4.03 -14.12
CA TYR A 225 -18.57 3.22 -15.29
C TYR A 225 -17.95 1.86 -14.92
N LEU A 226 -17.48 1.71 -13.68
CA LEU A 226 -16.92 0.48 -13.14
C LEU A 226 -17.98 -0.38 -12.45
N TYR A 227 -19.16 0.17 -12.15
CA TYR A 227 -20.30 -0.61 -11.69
C TYR A 227 -20.86 -1.49 -12.84
N PRO A 228 -21.23 -2.77 -12.60
CA PRO A 228 -21.27 -3.49 -11.32
C PRO A 228 -19.99 -4.29 -11.01
N PHE A 229 -18.89 -4.10 -11.74
CA PHE A 229 -17.68 -4.91 -11.57
C PHE A 229 -17.00 -4.72 -10.21
N VAL A 230 -17.07 -3.50 -9.69
CA VAL A 230 -16.65 -3.12 -8.35
C VAL A 230 -17.52 -1.95 -7.88
N GLU A 231 -17.91 -1.98 -6.61
CA GLU A 231 -18.53 -0.84 -5.95
C GLU A 231 -17.43 -0.03 -5.26
N LEU A 232 -17.24 1.21 -5.71
CA LEU A 232 -16.25 2.13 -5.14
C LEU A 232 -16.96 3.12 -4.22
N ILE A 233 -16.53 3.15 -2.96
CA ILE A 233 -17.16 3.96 -1.92
C ILE A 233 -16.14 4.91 -1.27
N LYS A 234 -16.67 6.00 -0.71
CA LYS A 234 -15.92 6.83 0.24
C LYS A 234 -15.74 6.02 1.53
N PHE A 235 -14.53 5.55 1.76
CA PHE A 235 -14.22 4.71 2.92
C PHE A 235 -13.49 5.50 4.01
N ASP A 236 -14.07 5.58 5.21
CA ASP A 236 -13.43 6.19 6.37
C ASP A 236 -12.76 5.12 7.25
N HIS A 237 -11.43 5.01 7.18
CA HIS A 237 -10.69 4.01 7.96
C HIS A 237 -10.77 4.22 9.48
N ARG A 238 -11.22 5.39 9.97
CA ARG A 238 -11.47 5.60 11.40
C ARG A 238 -12.58 4.68 11.93
N ASN A 239 -13.46 4.21 11.04
CA ASN A 239 -14.52 3.28 11.40
C ASN A 239 -14.02 1.83 11.54
N LEU A 240 -12.75 1.54 11.21
CA LEU A 240 -12.14 0.21 11.34
C LEU A 240 -11.47 -0.04 12.70
N VAL A 241 -11.57 0.87 13.67
CA VAL A 241 -11.05 0.62 15.01
C VAL A 241 -11.85 -0.52 15.64
N THR A 242 -11.38 -1.75 15.43
CA THR A 242 -11.78 -2.93 16.17
C THR A 242 -11.23 -2.82 17.59
N ASP A 243 -12.03 -3.22 18.56
CA ASP A 243 -11.68 -3.29 19.97
C ASP A 243 -10.26 -3.86 20.17
N PRO A 244 -9.48 -3.36 21.15
CA PRO A 244 -8.16 -3.88 21.42
C PRO A 244 -8.24 -5.40 21.61
N ILE A 245 -7.34 -6.12 20.93
CA ILE A 245 -7.19 -7.57 21.10
C ILE A 245 -6.99 -7.82 22.59
N VAL A 246 -8.02 -8.34 23.25
CA VAL A 246 -7.94 -8.81 24.63
C VAL A 246 -6.96 -9.98 24.59
N GLN A 247 -5.72 -9.74 25.02
CA GLN A 247 -4.77 -10.82 25.28
C GLN A 247 -5.46 -11.80 26.24
N PRO A 248 -5.38 -13.12 25.99
CA PRO A 248 -5.89 -14.10 26.94
C PRO A 248 -5.25 -13.82 28.30
N GLN A 249 -6.10 -13.45 29.25
CA GLN A 249 -5.71 -13.13 30.62
C GLN A 249 -4.94 -14.35 31.15
N GLN A 250 -3.63 -14.19 31.39
CA GLN A 250 -2.84 -15.22 32.07
C GLN A 250 -3.54 -15.52 33.39
N ALA A 251 -3.92 -16.78 33.60
CA ALA A 251 -4.54 -17.21 34.83
C ALA A 251 -3.64 -16.81 36.02
N PRO A 252 -4.21 -16.24 37.11
CA PRO A 252 -3.42 -15.85 38.26
C PRO A 252 -2.71 -17.08 38.86
N PRO A 253 -1.47 -16.92 39.36
CA PRO A 253 -0.74 -18.02 39.97
C PRO A 253 -1.52 -18.58 41.18
N PRO A 254 -1.47 -19.91 41.41
CA PRO A 254 -2.24 -20.57 42.45
C PRO A 254 -1.65 -20.27 43.83
N SER A 255 -2.02 -19.12 44.41
CA SER A 255 -1.73 -18.80 45.80
C SER A 255 -2.69 -17.74 46.32
N GLN A 256 -3.98 -18.07 46.35
CA GLN A 256 -4.98 -17.44 47.21
C GLN A 256 -6.30 -18.22 47.13
N ILE A 257 -6.34 -19.38 47.78
CA ILE A 257 -7.60 -19.96 48.25
C ILE A 257 -7.68 -19.61 49.74
N PRO A 258 -8.54 -18.68 50.17
CA PRO A 258 -8.77 -18.42 51.57
C PRO A 258 -9.72 -19.49 52.12
N GLY A 259 -9.23 -20.37 52.98
CA GLY A 259 -10.10 -21.23 53.79
C GLY A 259 -9.58 -22.62 54.06
N PHE A 260 -8.47 -22.77 54.79
CA PHE A 260 -8.26 -23.94 55.66
C PHE A 260 -7.46 -23.51 56.90
N PRO A 261 -7.91 -23.79 58.13
CA PRO A 261 -7.18 -23.41 59.33
C PRO A 261 -5.95 -24.30 59.52
N ALA A 262 -4.84 -23.67 59.89
CA ALA A 262 -3.69 -24.34 60.45
C ALA A 262 -4.05 -24.91 61.83
N HIS A 263 -3.93 -26.23 62.00
CA HIS A 263 -3.38 -26.93 63.17
C HIS A 263 -3.78 -28.41 63.11
N MET A 264 -2.80 -29.32 63.01
CA MET A 264 -2.49 -30.34 64.02
C MET A 264 -1.55 -31.43 63.47
N MET A 265 -0.63 -31.83 64.36
CA MET A 265 0.09 -33.12 64.43
C MET A 265 1.33 -33.37 63.57
N THR A 266 2.46 -33.10 64.22
CA THR A 266 3.69 -33.90 64.25
C THR A 266 3.44 -35.41 64.38
N MET A 267 4.15 -36.22 63.57
CA MET A 267 5.08 -37.31 63.96
C MET A 267 5.44 -38.20 62.73
N PRO A 268 6.50 -39.04 62.79
CA PRO A 268 7.42 -39.30 61.68
C PRO A 268 7.32 -40.72 61.09
N GLY A 269 7.97 -40.94 59.94
CA GLY A 269 8.44 -42.28 59.57
C GLY A 269 8.37 -42.65 58.08
N SER A 270 9.55 -42.90 57.51
CA SER A 270 9.89 -43.98 56.57
C SER A 270 9.14 -44.14 55.23
N GLY A 271 9.91 -43.93 54.15
CA GLY A 271 10.10 -44.94 53.08
C GLY A 271 9.08 -44.99 51.94
N GLY A 272 9.52 -44.69 50.71
CA GLY A 272 8.79 -45.08 49.50
C GLY A 272 9.10 -44.20 48.28
N GLN A 273 9.71 -44.81 47.26
CA GLN A 273 10.11 -44.26 45.96
C GLN A 273 8.90 -44.01 45.00
N PRO A 274 9.12 -43.41 43.79
CA PRO A 274 8.19 -42.48 43.14
C PRO A 274 7.21 -43.16 42.17
N TYR A 275 6.09 -42.49 41.91
CA TYR A 275 5.22 -42.81 40.76
C TYR A 275 5.48 -41.85 39.60
N GLN A 276 5.86 -42.42 38.45
CA GLN A 276 5.86 -41.78 37.14
C GLN A 276 4.48 -41.87 36.47
N ILE A 277 4.09 -40.75 35.85
CA ILE A 277 3.56 -40.57 34.49
C ILE A 277 2.45 -41.53 34.01
N GLY A 278 1.25 -40.98 33.80
CA GLY A 278 0.25 -41.45 32.84
C GLY A 278 -0.35 -40.25 32.11
N GLN A 279 0.13 -39.96 30.90
CA GLN A 279 -0.59 -40.00 29.62
C GLN A 279 -1.97 -39.30 29.60
N ASN A 280 -2.03 -38.23 28.80
CA ASN A 280 -3.22 -37.44 28.51
C ASN A 280 -3.65 -37.73 27.06
N PRO A 281 -4.82 -38.32 26.79
CA PRO A 281 -5.30 -38.51 25.42
C PRO A 281 -6.56 -37.67 25.18
N TYR A 282 -6.41 -36.52 24.52
CA TYR A 282 -7.51 -35.89 23.81
C TYR A 282 -7.06 -35.47 22.41
N THR A 283 -7.08 -36.46 21.53
CA THR A 283 -7.44 -36.28 20.12
C THR A 283 -8.91 -35.92 20.06
N ASN A 284 -9.27 -34.83 19.39
CA ASN A 284 -10.56 -34.81 18.70
C ASN A 284 -10.46 -34.07 17.37
N SER A 285 -10.97 -34.78 16.38
CA SER A 285 -10.97 -34.55 14.94
C SER A 285 -12.33 -34.02 14.48
N ASN A 286 -12.32 -33.35 13.31
CA ASN A 286 -13.45 -33.02 12.41
C ASN A 286 -14.27 -31.80 12.87
N PHE A 287 -14.54 -30.77 12.06
CA PHE A 287 -14.65 -30.62 10.59
C PHE A 287 -14.03 -29.30 10.11
#